data_AF-G0XMW4-F1
#
_entry.id   AF-G0XMW4-F1
#
_cell.length_a   1.000
_cell.length_b   1.000
_cell.length_c   1.000
_cell.angle_alpha   90.00
_cell.angle_beta   90.00
_cell.angle_gamma   90.00
#
_symmetry.space_group_name_H-M   'P 1'
#
loop_
_entity.id
_entity.type
_entity.pdbx_description
1 polymer ?
#
loop_
_entity_poly.entity_id
_entity_poly.type
_entity_poly.pdbx_seq_one_letter_code
_entity_poly.pdbx_strand_id
1 'polypeptide(L)'
;RSSVLRETLLPWLDNTIGKNGYAYLTHESVVTMYNGSEIWIGGLGDREQADKILGHEYNTIYFNEISQLSYAAVTTAYSRLAMRVPGCRNLFIYDCNPGSPLHWAYKIFVLKKTFMSGEPLEKPELYQSMMLNPEDNKANLPEDYISDILDLLPEKQKARFRDGLWVKAEGVIFDKFDETMIVKAADLPKEFDRYAAGQDFGLNITFVKIGWLGDMIYVLCDYGAFNMTTKSFNAELAGRGWLDCAG
;
A
#
# COMPACT_ATOMS: atom_id res chain seq x y z
N ARG A 1 3.29 -12.34 14.37
CA ARG A 1 4.45 -11.82 15.14
C ARG A 1 5.40 -11.19 14.12
N SER A 2 5.80 -9.93 14.30
CA SER A 2 6.66 -9.22 13.33
C SER A 2 8.04 -9.86 13.27
N SER A 3 8.48 -10.32 12.09
CA SER A 3 9.83 -10.84 11.84
C SER A 3 10.86 -9.73 12.07
N VAL A 4 10.62 -8.52 11.55
CA VAL A 4 11.52 -7.37 11.69
C VAL A 4 11.84 -7.05 13.15
N LEU A 5 10.85 -7.12 14.05
CA LEU A 5 11.12 -6.88 15.47
C LEU A 5 12.11 -7.92 16.05
N ARG A 6 11.85 -9.21 15.81
CA ARG A 6 12.57 -10.31 16.49
C ARG A 6 13.87 -10.70 15.81
N GLU A 7 13.91 -10.65 14.50
CA GLU A 7 15.02 -11.14 13.67
C GLU A 7 15.99 -10.01 13.33
N THR A 8 15.53 -8.75 13.33
CA THR A 8 16.36 -7.61 12.95
C THR A 8 16.56 -6.61 14.09
N LEU A 9 15.49 -5.98 14.59
CA LEU A 9 15.60 -4.85 15.52
C LEU A 9 16.24 -5.27 16.84
N LEU A 10 15.72 -6.30 17.52
CA LEU A 10 16.25 -6.72 18.82
C LEU A 10 17.71 -7.23 18.74
N PRO A 11 18.08 -8.11 17.78
CA PRO A 11 19.47 -8.50 17.61
C PRO A 11 20.40 -7.33 17.30
N TRP A 12 19.95 -6.38 16.48
CA TRP A 12 20.74 -5.21 16.14
C TRP A 12 20.94 -4.28 17.35
N LEU A 13 19.91 -4.07 18.17
CA LEU A 13 20.03 -3.34 19.43
C LEU A 13 21.01 -4.03 20.40
N ASP A 14 20.96 -5.36 20.51
CA ASP A 14 21.92 -6.12 21.32
C ASP A 14 23.37 -5.89 20.84
N ASN A 15 23.59 -5.93 19.53
CA ASN A 15 24.92 -5.74 18.95
C ASN A 15 25.44 -4.28 19.03
N THR A 16 24.56 -3.29 19.17
CA THR A 16 24.94 -1.87 19.10
C THR A 16 24.98 -1.18 20.46
N ILE A 17 23.97 -1.42 21.30
CA ILE A 17 23.82 -0.78 22.63
C ILE A 17 23.80 -1.80 23.78
N GLY A 18 23.85 -3.10 23.47
CA GLY A 18 23.85 -4.19 24.44
C GLY A 18 22.48 -4.47 25.06
N LYS A 19 22.29 -5.68 25.60
CA LYS A 19 21.07 -6.09 26.31
C LYS A 19 20.61 -5.17 27.42
N ASN A 20 21.53 -4.43 28.05
CA ASN A 20 21.23 -3.49 29.12
C ASN A 20 20.93 -2.07 28.61
N GLY A 21 21.14 -1.81 27.32
CA GLY A 21 20.90 -0.52 26.68
C GLY A 21 19.44 -0.29 26.29
N TYR A 22 18.58 -1.31 26.40
CA TYR A 22 17.16 -1.18 26.11
C TYR A 22 16.31 -2.15 26.95
N ALA A 23 15.01 -1.85 27.05
CA ALA A 23 14.00 -2.74 27.60
C ALA A 23 12.90 -2.95 26.56
N TYR A 24 12.47 -4.20 26.34
CA TYR A 24 11.35 -4.52 25.48
C TYR A 24 10.12 -4.95 26.31
N LEU A 25 9.13 -4.07 26.38
CA LEU A 25 7.85 -4.30 27.05
C LEU A 25 6.89 -5.03 26.11
N THR A 26 6.91 -6.37 26.16
CA THR A 26 6.20 -7.21 25.18
C THR A 26 4.67 -6.98 25.16
N HIS A 27 4.05 -6.74 26.31
CA HIS A 27 2.60 -6.54 26.41
C HIS A 27 2.13 -5.21 25.80
N GLU A 28 2.99 -4.20 25.81
CA GLU A 28 2.71 -2.88 25.25
C GLU A 28 3.26 -2.72 23.84
N SER A 29 4.09 -3.67 23.39
CA SER A 29 4.79 -3.62 22.11
C SER A 29 5.66 -2.36 21.97
N VAL A 30 6.39 -2.02 23.03
CA VAL A 30 7.29 -0.85 23.09
C VAL A 30 8.71 -1.29 23.44
N VAL A 31 9.69 -0.73 22.74
CA VAL A 31 11.11 -0.80 23.09
C VAL A 31 11.56 0.55 23.61
N THR A 32 12.02 0.61 24.85
CA THR A 32 12.56 1.84 25.47
C THR A 32 14.08 1.74 25.55
N MET A 33 14.78 2.74 25.03
CA MET A 33 16.24 2.83 25.05
C MET A 33 16.74 3.52 26.33
N TYR A 34 18.02 3.34 26.65
CA TYR A 34 18.68 3.93 27.83
C TYR A 34 18.58 5.45 27.92
N ASN A 35 18.38 6.14 26.79
CA ASN A 35 18.23 7.59 26.70
C ASN A 35 16.77 8.06 26.81
N GLY A 36 15.82 7.14 27.08
CA GLY A 36 14.39 7.41 27.15
C GLY A 36 13.67 7.49 25.79
N SER A 37 14.37 7.27 24.67
CA SER A 37 13.72 7.16 23.35
C SER A 37 12.94 5.86 23.24
N GLU A 38 11.80 5.91 22.55
CA GLU A 38 10.90 4.76 22.43
C GLU A 38 10.66 4.37 20.97
N ILE A 39 10.55 3.07 20.72
CA ILE A 39 10.10 2.50 19.45
C ILE A 39 8.81 1.74 19.74
N TRP A 40 7.71 2.24 19.18
CA TRP A 40 6.39 1.63 19.29
C TRP A 40 6.15 0.70 18.10
N ILE A 41 5.81 -0.55 18.39
CA ILE A 41 5.49 -1.56 17.38
C ILE A 41 3.97 -1.72 17.32
N GLY A 42 3.38 -1.39 16.17
CA GLY A 42 1.95 -1.53 15.96
C GLY A 42 1.62 -1.90 14.52
N GLY A 43 0.35 -2.22 14.29
CA GLY A 43 -0.20 -2.45 12.96
C GLY A 43 -1.28 -1.43 12.62
N LEU A 44 -1.61 -1.34 11.33
CA LEU A 44 -2.70 -0.50 10.82
C LEU A 44 -3.87 -1.33 10.25
N GLY A 45 -3.88 -2.63 10.55
CA GLY A 45 -4.82 -3.59 9.97
C GLY A 45 -6.13 -3.72 10.72
N ASP A 46 -6.13 -3.53 12.03
CA ASP A 46 -7.34 -3.51 12.86
C ASP A 46 -7.50 -2.17 13.59
N ARG A 47 -8.73 -1.85 13.98
CA ARG A 47 -9.08 -0.57 14.60
C ARG A 47 -8.39 -0.36 15.94
N GLU A 48 -8.25 -1.42 16.74
CA GLU A 48 -7.64 -1.32 18.08
C GLU A 48 -6.13 -1.02 17.99
N GLN A 49 -5.44 -1.64 17.03
CA GLN A 49 -4.03 -1.38 16.71
C GLN A 49 -3.85 0.03 16.14
N ALA A 50 -4.74 0.44 15.23
CA ALA A 50 -4.71 1.79 14.67
C ALA A 50 -4.95 2.84 15.77
N ASP A 51 -5.92 2.65 16.67
CA ASP A 51 -6.23 3.58 17.74
C ASP A 51 -5.03 3.81 18.68
N LYS A 52 -4.23 2.78 18.96
CA LYS A 52 -2.99 2.91 19.74
C LYS A 52 -2.00 3.84 19.05
N ILE A 53 -1.70 3.62 17.77
CA ILE A 53 -0.76 4.46 17.01
C ILE A 53 -1.33 5.88 16.88
N LEU A 54 -2.65 6.02 16.71
CA LEU A 54 -3.28 7.30 16.48
C LEU A 54 -3.30 8.21 17.72
N GLY A 55 -3.17 7.64 18.91
CA GLY A 55 -3.10 8.36 20.18
C GLY A 55 -1.78 9.09 20.43
N HIS A 56 -0.73 8.83 19.64
CA HIS A 56 0.62 9.36 19.87
C HIS A 56 1.11 10.25 18.73
N GLU A 57 2.14 11.04 19.02
CA GLU A 57 2.91 11.76 18.01
C GLU A 57 4.30 11.12 17.89
N TYR A 58 4.83 11.10 16.67
CA TYR A 58 6.10 10.47 16.34
C TYR A 58 7.01 11.43 15.60
N ASN A 59 8.32 11.30 15.83
CA ASN A 59 9.34 11.94 15.01
C ASN A 59 9.69 11.10 13.78
N THR A 60 9.67 9.77 13.90
CA THR A 60 9.92 8.85 12.78
C THR A 60 8.87 7.75 12.77
N ILE A 61 8.32 7.44 11.60
CA ILE A 61 7.42 6.30 11.40
C ILE A 61 7.99 5.44 10.27
N TYR A 62 8.22 4.16 10.57
CA TYR A 62 8.69 3.17 9.59
C TYR A 62 7.57 2.20 9.28
N PHE A 63 7.21 2.10 7.99
CA PHE A 63 6.24 1.15 7.49
C PHE A 63 6.96 -0.03 6.86
N ASN A 64 6.82 -1.19 7.48
CA ASN A 64 7.36 -2.44 6.97
C ASN A 64 6.42 -3.06 5.91
N GLU A 65 6.98 -3.58 4.83
CA GLU A 65 6.28 -4.32 3.76
C GLU A 65 5.04 -3.58 3.24
N ILE A 66 5.25 -2.34 2.80
CA ILE A 66 4.17 -1.45 2.35
C ILE A 66 3.41 -1.98 1.13
N SER A 67 3.95 -3.03 0.46
CA SER A 67 3.25 -3.80 -0.56
C SER A 67 1.98 -4.49 -0.04
N GLN A 68 1.88 -4.70 1.27
CA GLN A 68 0.74 -5.32 1.96
C GLN A 68 -0.16 -4.30 2.67
N LEU A 69 0.20 -3.01 2.66
CA LEU A 69 -0.55 -1.95 3.30
C LEU A 69 -1.36 -1.15 2.28
N SER A 70 -2.63 -0.90 2.60
CA SER A 70 -3.44 0.01 1.79
C SER A 70 -2.91 1.45 1.90
N TYR A 71 -3.02 2.21 0.81
CA TYR A 71 -2.67 3.63 0.82
C TYR A 71 -3.43 4.40 1.90
N ALA A 72 -4.71 4.10 2.08
CA ALA A 72 -5.55 4.70 3.12
C ALA A 72 -4.97 4.49 4.52
N ALA A 73 -4.61 3.24 4.87
CA ALA A 73 -4.00 2.92 6.16
C ALA A 73 -2.71 3.73 6.41
N VAL A 74 -1.83 3.82 5.41
CA VAL A 74 -0.59 4.60 5.51
C VAL A 74 -0.88 6.09 5.70
N THR A 75 -1.83 6.66 4.94
CA THR A 75 -2.19 8.08 5.06
C THR A 75 -2.82 8.44 6.40
N THR A 76 -3.48 7.51 7.09
CA THR A 76 -4.01 7.74 8.44
C THR A 76 -2.90 8.07 9.44
N ALA A 77 -1.72 7.47 9.28
CA ALA A 77 -0.56 7.73 10.12
C ALA A 77 0.14 9.07 9.80
N TYR A 78 -0.16 9.73 8.67
CA TYR A 78 0.55 10.95 8.25
C TYR A 78 0.42 12.09 9.27
N SER A 79 -0.77 12.22 9.85
CA SER A 79 -1.06 13.26 10.85
C SER A 79 -0.31 13.05 12.18
N ARG A 80 0.27 11.86 12.40
CA ARG A 80 0.98 11.53 13.64
C ARG A 80 2.46 11.91 13.59
N LEU A 81 3.01 12.19 12.42
CA LEU A 81 4.40 12.63 12.26
C LEU A 81 4.56 14.13 12.59
N ALA A 82 4.20 14.50 13.82
CA ALA A 82 4.07 15.88 14.27
C ALA A 82 5.00 16.23 15.44
N MET A 83 5.78 15.27 15.96
CA MET A 83 6.59 15.48 17.15
C MET A 83 7.70 16.51 16.89
N ARG A 84 7.85 17.48 17.80
CA ARG A 84 8.91 18.50 17.73
C ARG A 84 10.07 18.12 18.64
N VAL A 85 11.14 17.57 18.06
CA VAL A 85 12.37 17.22 18.77
C VAL A 85 13.54 18.05 18.22
N PRO A 86 14.21 18.91 19.03
CA PRO A 86 15.34 19.71 18.57
C PRO A 86 16.44 18.86 17.91
N GLY A 87 16.86 19.24 16.71
CA GLY A 87 17.89 18.52 15.94
C GLY A 87 17.39 17.31 15.15
N CYS A 88 16.14 16.90 15.31
CA CYS A 88 15.55 15.81 14.53
C CYS A 88 14.63 16.36 13.44
N ARG A 89 14.69 15.75 12.26
CA ARG A 89 13.73 15.98 11.17
C ARG A 89 12.67 14.89 11.23
N ASN A 90 11.41 15.29 11.08
CA ASN A 90 10.32 14.34 10.96
C ASN A 90 10.47 13.52 9.68
N LEU A 91 10.44 12.20 9.80
CA LEU A 91 10.77 11.29 8.71
C LEU A 91 9.80 10.10 8.62
N PHE A 92 9.35 9.82 7.39
CA PHE A 92 8.77 8.53 7.07
C PHE A 92 9.82 7.63 6.41
N ILE A 93 9.84 6.37 6.81
CA ILE A 93 10.67 5.32 6.19
C ILE A 93 9.72 4.23 5.70
N TYR A 94 10.01 3.67 4.53
CA TYR A 94 9.20 2.65 3.90
C TYR A 94 10.12 1.57 3.33
N ASP A 95 9.73 0.32 3.46
CA ASP A 95 10.32 -0.75 2.66
C ASP A 95 9.25 -1.65 2.04
N CYS A 96 9.61 -2.25 0.93
CA CYS A 96 8.84 -3.32 0.31
C CYS A 96 9.68 -4.00 -0.75
N ASN A 97 9.30 -5.24 -1.04
CA ASN A 97 9.65 -5.85 -2.31
C ASN A 97 8.78 -5.24 -3.43
N PRO A 98 9.34 -4.86 -4.59
CA PRO A 98 8.60 -4.28 -5.72
C PRO A 98 7.35 -5.10 -6.06
N GLY A 99 6.23 -4.45 -6.33
CA GLY A 99 4.97 -5.10 -6.67
C GLY A 99 4.51 -4.79 -8.09
N SER A 100 3.20 -4.70 -8.28
CA SER A 100 2.62 -4.20 -9.53
C SER A 100 3.02 -2.75 -9.79
N PRO A 101 3.29 -2.33 -11.05
CA PRO A 101 3.44 -0.93 -11.44
C PRO A 101 2.23 -0.05 -11.08
N LEU A 102 1.06 -0.65 -10.83
CA LEU A 102 -0.14 0.08 -10.40
C LEU A 102 -0.16 0.39 -8.91
N HIS A 103 0.77 -0.17 -8.13
CA HIS A 103 0.83 0.03 -6.69
C HIS A 103 1.13 1.48 -6.33
N TRP A 104 0.50 1.99 -5.27
CA TRP A 104 0.61 3.39 -4.86
C TRP A 104 2.05 3.82 -4.59
N ALA A 105 2.86 2.93 -4.02
CA ALA A 105 4.26 3.21 -3.71
C ALA A 105 5.07 3.48 -4.99
N TYR A 106 4.83 2.72 -6.05
CA TYR A 106 5.49 2.96 -7.34
C TYR A 106 5.11 4.32 -7.92
N LYS A 107 3.81 4.64 -7.91
CA LYS A 107 3.32 5.94 -8.42
C LYS A 107 3.93 7.11 -7.66
N ILE A 108 3.99 7.03 -6.34
CA ILE A 108 4.48 8.12 -5.49
C ILE A 108 6.01 8.21 -5.51
N PHE A 109 6.71 7.11 -5.22
CA PHE A 109 8.15 7.14 -5.01
C PHE A 109 8.94 7.09 -6.31
N VAL A 110 8.46 6.37 -7.33
CA VAL A 110 9.18 6.22 -8.61
C VAL A 110 8.67 7.21 -9.64
N LEU A 111 7.36 7.27 -9.88
CA LEU A 111 6.78 8.15 -10.92
C LEU A 111 6.57 9.59 -10.45
N LYS A 112 6.69 9.88 -9.14
CA LYS A 112 6.40 11.18 -8.53
C LYS A 112 5.01 11.72 -8.85
N LYS A 113 4.02 10.83 -8.81
CA LYS A 113 2.61 11.13 -9.06
C LYS A 113 1.75 10.83 -7.83
N THR A 114 0.68 11.58 -7.66
CA THR A 114 -0.35 11.27 -6.68
C THR A 114 -0.97 9.90 -7.02
N PHE A 115 -1.32 9.12 -6.00
CA PHE A 115 -1.90 7.80 -6.24
C PHE A 115 -3.30 7.87 -6.89
N MET A 116 -4.14 8.80 -6.42
CA MET A 116 -5.56 8.86 -6.82
C MET A 116 -5.78 9.55 -8.17
N SER A 117 -5.12 10.69 -8.45
CA SER A 117 -5.34 11.44 -9.68
C SER A 117 -4.30 11.18 -10.76
N GLY A 118 -3.12 10.66 -10.40
CA GLY A 118 -2.01 10.48 -11.34
C GLY A 118 -1.32 11.79 -11.76
N GLU A 119 -1.71 12.91 -11.16
CA GLU A 119 -1.07 14.21 -11.37
C GLU A 119 0.31 14.25 -10.68
N PRO A 120 1.25 15.11 -11.14
CA PRO A 120 2.53 15.29 -10.47
C PRO A 120 2.36 15.64 -8.99
N LEU A 121 3.23 15.12 -8.12
CA LEU A 121 3.28 15.51 -6.71
C LEU A 121 3.64 17.01 -6.60
N GLU A 122 3.02 17.73 -5.68
CA GLU A 122 3.32 19.16 -5.43
C GLU A 122 4.77 19.37 -4.94
N LYS A 123 5.29 18.42 -4.17
CA LYS A 123 6.62 18.46 -3.54
C LYS A 123 7.37 17.13 -3.79
N PRO A 124 7.75 16.83 -5.04
CA PRO A 124 8.34 15.55 -5.41
C PRO A 124 9.68 15.29 -4.70
N GLU A 125 10.41 16.33 -4.32
CA GLU A 125 11.69 16.28 -3.62
C GLU A 125 11.59 15.69 -2.20
N LEU A 126 10.40 15.69 -1.59
CA LEU A 126 10.17 15.07 -0.28
C LEU A 126 10.12 13.55 -0.34
N TYR A 127 9.98 12.97 -1.53
CA TYR A 127 9.88 11.53 -1.73
C TYR A 127 11.19 11.04 -2.31
N GLN A 128 11.91 10.18 -1.60
CA GLN A 128 13.15 9.58 -2.07
C GLN A 128 13.03 8.07 -2.07
N SER A 129 13.71 7.41 -3.00
CA SER A 129 13.70 5.96 -3.14
C SER A 129 15.10 5.47 -3.48
N MET A 130 15.45 4.32 -2.93
CA MET A 130 16.63 3.56 -3.33
C MET A 130 16.23 2.11 -3.58
N MET A 131 16.94 1.45 -4.50
CA MET A 131 16.78 0.02 -4.77
C MET A 131 17.93 -0.73 -4.11
N LEU A 132 17.61 -1.84 -3.46
CA LEU A 132 18.57 -2.74 -2.83
C LEU A 132 18.36 -4.11 -3.47
N ASN A 133 19.38 -4.60 -4.18
CA ASN A 133 19.29 -5.91 -4.84
C ASN A 133 20.14 -6.96 -4.09
N PRO A 134 19.79 -8.25 -4.18
CA PRO A 134 20.56 -9.32 -3.55
C PRO A 134 22.04 -9.33 -3.93
N GLU A 135 22.38 -8.97 -5.16
CA GLU A 135 23.78 -8.89 -5.64
C GLU A 135 24.61 -7.90 -4.81
N ASP A 136 24.02 -6.78 -4.37
CA ASP A 136 24.70 -5.77 -3.54
C ASP A 136 24.99 -6.29 -2.12
N ASN A 137 24.31 -7.36 -1.70
CA ASN A 137 24.45 -8.00 -0.39
C ASN A 137 25.08 -9.40 -0.47
N LYS A 138 25.74 -9.75 -1.59
CA LYS A 138 26.29 -11.08 -1.85
C LYS A 138 27.19 -11.61 -0.73
N ALA A 139 27.97 -10.74 -0.08
CA ALA A 139 28.86 -11.12 1.01
C ALA A 139 28.14 -11.68 2.26
N ASN A 140 26.83 -11.43 2.40
CA ASN A 140 26.01 -11.91 3.50
C ASN A 140 24.98 -12.97 3.07
N LEU A 141 25.05 -13.45 1.82
CA LEU A 141 24.16 -14.46 1.27
C LEU A 141 24.90 -15.78 1.07
N PRO A 142 24.21 -16.93 1.09
CA PRO A 142 24.78 -18.19 0.63
C PRO A 142 25.30 -18.06 -0.80
N GLU A 143 26.45 -18.67 -1.09
CA GLU A 143 27.18 -18.52 -2.36
C GLU A 143 26.35 -18.94 -3.59
N ASP A 144 25.45 -19.90 -3.39
CA ASP A 144 24.53 -20.48 -4.36
C ASP A 144 23.14 -19.82 -4.40
N TYR A 145 22.83 -18.89 -3.48
CA TYR A 145 21.47 -18.35 -3.36
C TYR A 145 20.99 -17.63 -4.63
N ILE A 146 21.85 -16.81 -5.25
CA ILE A 146 21.47 -16.06 -6.44
C ILE A 146 21.36 -17.00 -7.65
N SER A 147 22.36 -17.87 -7.87
CA SER A 147 22.40 -18.76 -9.03
C SER A 147 21.40 -19.90 -8.98
N ASP A 148 21.17 -20.49 -7.81
CA ASP A 148 20.44 -21.75 -7.67
C ASP A 148 18.99 -21.51 -7.25
N ILE A 149 18.69 -20.34 -6.67
CA ILE A 149 17.33 -19.97 -6.25
C ILE A 149 16.77 -18.85 -7.13
N LEU A 150 17.41 -17.68 -7.15
CA LEU A 150 16.83 -16.50 -7.80
C LEU A 150 16.85 -16.59 -9.33
N ASP A 151 17.93 -17.11 -9.92
CA ASP A 151 18.07 -17.23 -11.38
C ASP A 151 17.14 -18.28 -12.00
N LEU A 152 16.69 -19.25 -11.19
CA LEU A 152 15.75 -20.30 -11.60
C LEU A 152 14.28 -19.91 -11.42
N LEU A 153 13.99 -18.73 -10.88
CA LEU A 153 12.63 -18.24 -10.77
C LEU A 153 12.02 -17.97 -12.15
N PRO A 154 10.69 -18.11 -12.30
CA PRO A 154 9.98 -17.64 -13.49
C PRO A 154 10.31 -16.18 -13.80
N GLU A 155 10.31 -15.80 -15.08
CA GLU A 155 10.86 -14.51 -15.54
C GLU A 155 10.34 -13.29 -14.76
N LYS A 156 9.04 -13.25 -14.46
CA LYS A 156 8.42 -12.17 -13.67
C LYS A 156 8.85 -12.17 -12.21
N GLN A 157 9.02 -13.34 -11.61
CA GLN A 157 9.47 -13.47 -10.22
C GLN A 157 10.96 -13.11 -10.11
N LYS A 158 11.77 -13.54 -11.08
CA LYS A 158 13.18 -13.14 -11.21
C LYS A 158 13.32 -11.62 -11.36
N ALA A 159 12.57 -11.01 -12.29
CA ALA A 159 12.53 -9.56 -12.45
C ALA A 159 12.19 -8.83 -11.15
N ARG A 160 11.25 -9.38 -10.36
CA ARG A 160 10.82 -8.79 -9.10
C ARG A 160 11.85 -8.94 -7.96
N PHE A 161 12.27 -10.16 -7.69
CA PHE A 161 13.02 -10.51 -6.47
C PHE A 161 14.54 -10.45 -6.64
N ARG A 162 15.04 -10.65 -7.87
CA ARG A 162 16.47 -10.54 -8.18
C ARG A 162 16.82 -9.15 -8.69
N ASP A 163 16.03 -8.65 -9.65
CA ASP A 163 16.37 -7.43 -10.38
C ASP A 163 15.70 -6.16 -9.81
N GLY A 164 14.80 -6.31 -8.83
CA GLY A 164 14.14 -5.18 -8.15
C GLY A 164 13.11 -4.45 -9.02
N LEU A 165 12.58 -5.08 -10.06
CA LEU A 165 11.67 -4.46 -11.02
C LEU A 165 10.20 -4.54 -10.58
N TRP A 166 9.48 -3.45 -10.80
CA TRP A 166 8.02 -3.40 -10.66
C TRP A 166 7.38 -4.01 -11.89
N VAL A 167 6.81 -5.21 -11.75
CA VAL A 167 6.22 -5.97 -12.86
C VAL A 167 4.84 -6.50 -12.47
N LYS A 168 3.95 -6.66 -13.46
CA LYS A 168 2.64 -7.31 -13.23
C LYS A 168 2.88 -8.74 -12.74
N ALA A 169 2.12 -9.17 -11.75
CA ALA A 169 2.24 -10.52 -11.21
C ALA A 169 2.01 -11.59 -12.30
N GLU A 170 2.57 -12.76 -12.07
CA GLU A 170 2.31 -13.96 -12.86
C GLU A 170 0.89 -14.48 -12.56
N GLY A 171 0.17 -14.97 -13.58
CA GLY A 171 -1.19 -15.47 -13.42
C GLY A 171 -2.29 -14.40 -13.24
N VAL A 172 -1.99 -13.11 -13.43
CA VAL A 172 -3.02 -12.06 -13.46
C VAL A 172 -3.99 -12.35 -14.61
N ILE A 173 -5.27 -12.53 -14.29
CA ILE A 173 -6.33 -12.87 -15.24
C ILE A 173 -6.54 -11.73 -16.27
N PHE A 174 -6.45 -10.47 -15.81
CA PHE A 174 -6.60 -9.27 -16.65
C PHE A 174 -5.24 -8.65 -17.00
N ASP A 175 -4.35 -9.44 -17.61
CA ASP A 175 -2.99 -9.02 -17.96
C ASP A 175 -2.92 -7.87 -18.99
N LYS A 176 -3.93 -7.78 -19.87
CA LYS A 176 -4.09 -6.74 -20.88
C LYS A 176 -4.60 -5.40 -20.35
N PHE A 177 -5.04 -5.32 -19.10
CA PHE A 177 -5.47 -4.05 -18.53
C PHE A 177 -4.31 -3.05 -18.54
N ASP A 178 -4.58 -1.83 -19.00
CA ASP A 178 -3.62 -0.74 -19.09
C ASP A 178 -4.26 0.56 -18.59
N GLU A 179 -3.45 1.47 -18.02
CA GLU A 179 -3.98 2.74 -17.51
C GLU A 179 -4.58 3.63 -18.60
N THR A 180 -4.23 3.42 -19.88
CA THR A 180 -4.88 4.07 -21.03
C THR A 180 -6.36 3.72 -21.17
N MET A 181 -6.82 2.63 -20.53
CA MET A 181 -8.24 2.26 -20.47
C MET A 181 -9.02 3.08 -19.43
N ILE A 182 -8.34 3.84 -18.56
CA ILE A 182 -8.98 4.73 -17.59
C ILE A 182 -9.24 6.08 -18.26
N VAL A 183 -10.51 6.36 -18.53
CA VAL A 183 -10.97 7.63 -19.11
C VAL A 183 -11.43 8.59 -18.01
N LYS A 184 -11.21 9.89 -18.20
CA LYS A 184 -11.76 10.89 -17.29
C LYS A 184 -13.27 10.98 -17.50
N ALA A 185 -14.00 11.28 -16.43
CA ALA A 185 -15.46 11.44 -16.52
C ALA A 185 -15.90 12.49 -17.57
N ALA A 186 -15.10 13.54 -17.77
CA ALA A 186 -15.38 14.58 -18.76
C ALA A 186 -15.25 14.09 -20.22
N ASP A 187 -14.50 13.00 -20.43
CA ASP A 187 -14.22 12.42 -21.75
C ASP A 187 -15.15 11.23 -22.05
N LEU A 188 -16.07 10.89 -21.14
CA LEU A 188 -17.05 9.83 -21.38
C LEU A 188 -18.03 10.22 -22.49
N PRO A 189 -18.48 9.25 -23.31
CA PRO A 189 -19.60 9.47 -24.21
C PRO A 189 -20.83 10.00 -23.45
N LYS A 190 -21.57 10.90 -24.10
CA LYS A 190 -22.79 11.49 -23.51
C LYS A 190 -23.97 10.53 -23.54
N GLU A 191 -23.95 9.57 -24.46
CA GLU A 191 -25.02 8.62 -24.70
C GLU A 191 -24.42 7.23 -24.92
N PHE A 192 -25.19 6.21 -24.54
CA PHE A 192 -24.84 4.80 -24.64
C PHE A 192 -26.04 4.04 -25.21
N ASP A 193 -25.78 3.01 -26.02
CA ASP A 193 -26.82 2.18 -26.64
C ASP A 193 -27.62 1.41 -25.59
N ARG A 194 -26.94 0.96 -24.52
CA ARG A 194 -27.51 0.16 -23.44
C ARG A 194 -26.80 0.45 -22.13
N TYR A 195 -27.55 0.25 -21.05
CA TYR A 195 -27.02 0.24 -19.69
C TYR A 195 -27.30 -1.12 -19.05
N ALA A 196 -26.39 -1.55 -18.19
CA ALA A 196 -26.64 -2.63 -17.25
C ALA A 196 -25.96 -2.30 -15.93
N ALA A 197 -26.46 -2.94 -14.88
CA ALA A 197 -25.84 -2.90 -13.59
C ALA A 197 -25.75 -4.31 -13.01
N GLY A 198 -24.66 -4.58 -12.30
CA GLY A 198 -24.43 -5.82 -11.58
C GLY A 198 -24.19 -5.51 -10.11
N GLN A 199 -24.68 -6.39 -9.24
CA GLN A 199 -24.42 -6.33 -7.81
C GLN A 199 -23.92 -7.70 -7.35
N ASP A 200 -22.76 -7.72 -6.68
CA ASP A 200 -22.22 -8.91 -6.03
C ASP A 200 -22.53 -8.84 -4.54
N PHE A 201 -23.20 -9.87 -4.03
CA PHE A 201 -23.75 -9.90 -2.67
C PHE A 201 -22.87 -10.75 -1.75
N GLY A 202 -22.42 -10.17 -0.65
CA GLY A 202 -21.67 -10.87 0.39
C GLY A 202 -21.43 -9.99 1.61
N LEU A 203 -20.47 -10.38 2.46
CA LEU A 203 -19.99 -9.55 3.58
C LEU A 203 -19.47 -8.20 3.08
N ASN A 204 -18.86 -8.22 1.89
CA ASN A 204 -18.67 -7.05 1.04
C ASN A 204 -19.75 -7.04 -0.02
N ILE A 205 -20.49 -5.94 -0.13
CA ILE A 205 -21.44 -5.74 -1.22
C ILE A 205 -20.78 -4.79 -2.21
N THR A 206 -20.82 -5.14 -3.49
CA THR A 206 -20.32 -4.28 -4.57
C THR A 206 -21.35 -4.09 -5.66
N PHE A 207 -21.28 -2.96 -6.34
CA PHE A 207 -22.12 -2.59 -7.46
C PHE A 207 -21.26 -2.01 -8.58
N VAL A 208 -21.61 -2.34 -9.81
CA VAL A 208 -21.03 -1.72 -11.00
C VAL A 208 -22.14 -1.38 -11.98
N LYS A 209 -22.07 -0.19 -12.57
CA LYS A 209 -22.89 0.22 -13.70
C LYS A 209 -22.02 0.38 -14.93
N ILE A 210 -22.48 -0.19 -16.03
CA ILE A 210 -21.79 -0.13 -17.31
C ILE A 210 -22.70 0.40 -18.41
N GLY A 211 -22.09 1.09 -19.37
CA GLY A 211 -22.72 1.54 -20.61
C GLY A 211 -22.05 0.88 -21.82
N TRP A 212 -22.84 0.42 -22.78
CA TRP A 212 -22.35 -0.07 -24.07
C TRP A 212 -22.46 1.03 -25.12
N LEU A 213 -21.41 1.21 -25.92
CA LEU A 213 -21.45 2.03 -27.12
C LEU A 213 -20.73 1.28 -28.24
N GLY A 214 -21.49 0.75 -29.20
CA GLY A 214 -21.00 -0.19 -30.19
C GLY A 214 -20.34 -1.40 -29.53
N ASP A 215 -19.08 -1.65 -29.86
CA ASP A 215 -18.28 -2.77 -29.33
C ASP A 215 -17.53 -2.42 -28.03
N MET A 216 -17.70 -1.21 -27.50
CA MET A 216 -17.03 -0.77 -26.27
C MET A 216 -17.94 -0.83 -25.05
N ILE A 217 -17.35 -1.21 -23.91
CA ILE A 217 -18.00 -1.21 -22.59
C ILE A 217 -17.29 -0.19 -21.71
N TYR A 218 -18.07 0.72 -21.14
CA TYR A 218 -17.59 1.74 -20.22
C TYR A 218 -18.09 1.44 -18.82
N VAL A 219 -17.18 1.40 -17.84
CA VAL A 219 -17.53 1.41 -16.43
C VAL A 219 -17.88 2.84 -16.05
N LEU A 220 -19.16 3.09 -15.76
CA LEU A 220 -19.68 4.44 -15.51
C LEU A 220 -19.57 4.81 -14.03
N CYS A 221 -19.88 3.85 -13.16
CA CYS A 221 -19.66 3.98 -11.73
C CYS A 221 -19.54 2.61 -11.07
N ASP A 222 -18.77 2.56 -9.99
CA ASP A 222 -18.65 1.42 -9.10
C ASP A 222 -18.84 1.87 -7.64
N TYR A 223 -19.34 0.96 -6.80
CA TYR A 223 -19.51 1.19 -5.38
C TYR A 223 -19.23 -0.07 -4.58
N GLY A 224 -18.61 0.07 -3.42
CA GLY A 224 -18.35 -1.03 -2.50
C GLY A 224 -18.59 -0.61 -1.06
N ALA A 225 -19.16 -1.52 -0.26
CA ALA A 225 -19.35 -1.33 1.18
C ALA A 225 -19.04 -2.62 1.94
N PHE A 226 -18.39 -2.47 3.10
CA PHE A 226 -18.10 -3.55 4.03
C PHE A 226 -19.16 -3.59 5.14
N ASN A 227 -19.70 -4.77 5.44
CA ASN A 227 -20.63 -5.01 6.55
C ASN A 227 -21.87 -4.09 6.52
N MET A 228 -22.41 -3.83 5.33
CA MET A 228 -23.62 -3.04 5.12
C MET A 228 -24.76 -3.96 4.70
N THR A 229 -26.00 -3.66 5.14
CA THR A 229 -27.16 -4.41 4.64
C THR A 229 -27.47 -4.04 3.19
N THR A 230 -27.94 -4.99 2.38
CA THR A 230 -28.39 -4.73 1.00
C THR A 230 -29.40 -3.60 0.91
N LYS A 231 -30.30 -3.48 1.90
CA LYS A 231 -31.29 -2.41 1.95
C LYS A 231 -30.64 -1.03 2.07
N SER A 232 -29.70 -0.85 3.00
CA SER A 232 -28.97 0.40 3.17
C SER A 232 -28.13 0.72 1.94
N PHE A 233 -27.46 -0.29 1.39
CA PHE A 233 -26.65 -0.14 0.19
C PHE A 233 -27.46 0.35 -1.01
N ASN A 234 -28.63 -0.27 -1.26
CA ASN A 234 -29.50 0.14 -2.37
C ASN A 234 -30.12 1.53 -2.16
N ALA A 235 -30.38 1.93 -0.91
CA ALA A 235 -30.82 3.29 -0.61
C ALA A 235 -29.73 4.33 -0.95
N GLU A 236 -28.46 4.01 -0.70
CA GLU A 236 -27.34 4.87 -1.11
C GLU A 236 -27.19 4.93 -2.64
N LEU A 237 -27.30 3.80 -3.34
CA LEU A 237 -27.26 3.78 -4.81
C LEU A 237 -28.39 4.61 -5.42
N ALA A 238 -29.61 4.52 -4.86
CA ALA A 238 -30.75 5.33 -5.28
C ALA A 238 -30.52 6.83 -5.00
N GLY A 239 -29.98 7.17 -3.82
CA GLY A 239 -29.64 8.56 -3.47
C GLY A 239 -28.57 9.18 -4.38
N ARG A 240 -27.74 8.35 -5.02
CA ARG A 240 -26.76 8.76 -6.04
C ARG A 240 -27.34 8.83 -7.46
N GLY A 241 -28.58 8.39 -7.68
CA GLY A 241 -29.18 8.25 -9.01
C GLY A 241 -28.53 7.15 -9.87
N TRP A 242 -27.82 6.19 -9.25
CA TRP A 242 -27.05 5.20 -10.00
C TRP A 242 -27.91 4.03 -10.50
N LEU A 243 -29.09 3.83 -9.91
CA LEU A 243 -30.10 2.88 -10.39
C LEU A 243 -30.94 3.44 -11.55
N ASP A 244 -30.87 4.75 -11.81
CA ASP A 244 -31.65 5.37 -12.87
C ASP A 244 -31.02 5.02 -14.23
N CYS A 245 -31.81 4.48 -15.16
CA CYS A 245 -31.38 4.46 -16.56
C CYS A 245 -31.41 5.92 -17.03
N ALA A 246 -30.25 6.49 -17.40
CA ALA A 246 -30.24 7.79 -18.05
C ALA A 246 -31.15 7.69 -19.28
N GLY A 247 -32.22 8.48 -19.29
CA GLY A 247 -33.16 8.58 -20.40
C GLY A 247 -32.61 9.44 -21.52
#